data_AF-A0A1H4WLY2-F1
#
_entry.id   AF-A0A1H4WLY2-F1
#
_cell.length_a   1.000
_cell.length_b   1.000
_cell.length_c   1.000
_cell.angle_alpha   90.00
_cell.angle_beta   90.00
_cell.angle_gamma   90.00
#
_symmetry.space_group_name_H-M   'P 1'
#
loop_
_entity.id
_entity.type
_entity.pdbx_description
1 polymer ?
#
loop_
_entity_poly.entity_id
_entity_poly.type
_entity_poly.pdbx_seq_one_letter_code
_entity_poly.pdbx_strand_id
1 'polypeptide(L)'
;MRVAPFPVTEGLLNVLMAGKSCLNIVVDQAAFNRYLADHGIDAAQLSRTGPHGVKVVEVRHKLRRAFMRHNNEMCELSFAMFGPDGTAIPGMLRRP
;
A
#
# COMPACT_ATOMS: atom_id res chain seq x y z
N MET A 1 -8.37 -7.21 17.87
CA MET A 1 -7.75 -6.33 16.85
C MET A 1 -6.28 -6.17 17.18
N ARG A 2 -5.38 -6.47 16.25
CA ARG A 2 -3.92 -6.37 16.46
C ARG A 2 -3.44 -5.09 15.82
N VAL A 3 -2.54 -4.36 16.49
CA VAL A 3 -1.88 -3.20 15.86
C VAL A 3 -0.80 -3.72 14.93
N ALA A 4 -0.91 -3.39 13.64
CA ALA A 4 0.07 -3.80 12.65
C ALA A 4 1.44 -3.15 12.93
N PRO A 5 2.56 -3.87 12.73
CA PRO A 5 3.87 -3.24 12.66
C PRO A 5 3.86 -2.16 11.57
N PHE A 6 4.45 -1.00 11.86
CA PHE A 6 4.40 0.11 10.92
C PHE A 6 4.97 -0.19 9.53
N PRO A 7 6.02 -1.02 9.34
CA PRO A 7 6.48 -1.40 8.00
C PRO A 7 5.39 -2.06 7.14
N VAL A 8 4.49 -2.84 7.76
CA VAL A 8 3.33 -3.43 7.07
C VAL A 8 2.35 -2.33 6.68
N THR A 9 2.06 -1.38 7.59
CA THR A 9 1.23 -0.21 7.29
C THR A 9 1.81 0.62 6.14
N GLU A 10 3.13 0.85 6.11
CA GLU A 10 3.81 1.57 5.04
C GLU A 10 3.67 0.85 3.69
N GLY A 11 3.87 -0.48 3.66
CA GLY A 11 3.64 -1.30 2.47
C GLY A 11 2.21 -1.17 1.93
N LEU A 12 1.21 -1.30 2.80
CA LEU A 12 -0.21 -1.17 2.44
C LEU A 12 -0.56 0.25 1.93
N LEU A 13 0.05 1.30 2.50
CA LEU A 13 -0.11 2.67 2.01
C LEU A 13 0.52 2.85 0.61
N ASN A 14 1.62 2.17 0.31
CA ASN A 14 2.21 2.17 -1.03
C ASN A 14 1.31 1.47 -2.05
N VAL A 15 0.77 0.28 -1.71
CA VAL A 15 -0.24 -0.41 -2.55
C VAL A 15 -1.39 0.53 -2.91
N LEU A 16 -1.99 1.20 -1.92
CA LEU A 16 -3.09 2.12 -2.14
C LEU A 16 -2.70 3.34 -2.99
N MET A 17 -1.49 3.86 -2.82
CA MET A 17 -0.99 4.97 -3.65
C MET A 17 -0.74 4.54 -5.09
N ALA A 18 -0.12 3.39 -5.30
CA ALA A 18 0.15 2.83 -6.63
C ALA A 18 -1.14 2.64 -7.42
N GLY A 19 -2.16 2.01 -6.83
CA GLY A 19 -3.46 1.82 -7.48
C GLY A 19 -4.23 3.13 -7.78
N LYS A 20 -3.82 4.26 -7.20
CA LYS A 20 -4.38 5.58 -7.51
C LYS A 20 -3.56 6.34 -8.56
N SER A 21 -2.25 6.17 -8.56
CA SER A 21 -1.30 6.98 -9.34
C SER A 21 -0.85 6.33 -10.66
N CYS A 22 -0.99 5.01 -10.79
CA CYS A 22 -0.47 4.25 -11.93
C CYS A 22 -1.59 3.81 -12.88
N LEU A 23 -1.52 4.23 -14.15
CA LEU A 23 -2.59 4.00 -15.13
C LEU A 23 -2.90 2.52 -15.42
N ASN A 24 -1.89 1.63 -15.34
CA ASN A 24 -2.01 0.22 -15.70
C ASN A 24 -1.92 -0.72 -14.49
N ILE A 25 -2.07 -0.20 -13.28
CA ILE A 25 -1.97 -0.98 -12.05
C ILE A 25 -3.22 -0.72 -11.22
N VAL A 26 -3.89 -1.78 -10.80
CA VAL A 26 -5.04 -1.72 -9.92
C VAL A 26 -4.79 -2.51 -8.64
N VAL A 27 -5.41 -2.09 -7.53
CA VAL A 27 -5.42 -2.88 -6.30
C VAL A 27 -6.31 -4.10 -6.50
N ASP A 28 -5.78 -5.29 -6.24
CA ASP A 28 -6.62 -6.47 -6.08
C ASP A 28 -7.36 -6.38 -4.73
N GLN A 29 -8.60 -5.88 -4.79
CA GLN A 29 -9.41 -5.66 -3.59
C GLN A 29 -9.71 -6.96 -2.83
N ALA A 30 -9.79 -8.10 -3.52
CA ALA A 30 -10.05 -9.38 -2.86
C ALA A 30 -8.83 -9.83 -2.05
N ALA A 31 -7.63 -9.76 -2.66
CA ALA A 31 -6.38 -10.05 -1.98
C ALA A 31 -6.11 -9.08 -0.83
N PHE A 32 -6.32 -7.78 -1.06
CA PHE A 32 -6.10 -6.73 -0.06
C PHE A 32 -6.99 -6.91 1.18
N ASN A 33 -8.29 -7.10 0.98
CA ASN A 33 -9.22 -7.27 2.11
C ASN A 33 -8.98 -8.58 2.86
N ARG A 34 -8.62 -9.65 2.15
CA ARG A 34 -8.24 -10.93 2.78
C ARG A 34 -7.01 -10.77 3.66
N TYR A 35 -5.97 -10.10 3.16
CA TYR A 35 -4.76 -9.83 3.94
C TYR A 35 -5.04 -9.02 5.22
N LEU A 36 -5.89 -7.99 5.13
CA LEU A 36 -6.31 -7.23 6.31
C LEU A 36 -7.01 -8.13 7.34
N ALA A 37 -7.93 -8.99 6.89
CA ALA A 37 -8.67 -9.91 7.75
C ALA A 37 -7.75 -10.95 8.41
N ASP A 38 -6.90 -11.64 7.62
CA ASP A 38 -6.00 -12.71 8.08
C ASP A 38 -4.96 -12.22 9.09
N HIS A 39 -4.66 -10.92 9.07
CA HIS A 39 -3.73 -10.30 10.02
C HIS A 39 -4.40 -9.44 11.10
N GLY A 40 -5.74 -9.41 11.13
CA GLY A 40 -6.51 -8.65 12.12
C GLY A 40 -6.22 -7.15 12.08
N ILE A 41 -5.92 -6.62 10.88
CA ILE A 41 -5.62 -5.22 10.60
C ILE A 41 -6.93 -4.51 10.26
N ASP A 42 -7.21 -3.43 10.99
CA ASP A 42 -8.34 -2.56 10.69
C ASP A 42 -7.91 -1.46 9.71
N ALA A 43 -8.76 -1.13 8.74
CA ALA A 43 -8.59 -0.01 7.82
C ALA A 43 -8.34 1.32 8.55
N ALA A 44 -8.89 1.50 9.76
CA ALA A 44 -8.62 2.68 10.60
C ALA A 44 -7.12 2.85 10.93
N GLN A 45 -6.35 1.75 11.00
CA GLN A 45 -4.91 1.79 11.23
C GLN A 45 -4.12 2.38 10.05
N LEU A 46 -4.71 2.39 8.85
CA LEU A 46 -4.13 3.03 7.66
C LEU A 46 -4.47 4.52 7.58
N SER A 47 -5.05 5.10 8.64
CA SER A 47 -5.56 6.47 8.67
C SER A 47 -4.89 7.34 9.75
N ARG A 48 -5.11 8.66 9.69
CA ARG A 48 -4.57 9.62 10.68
C ARG A 48 -5.11 9.42 12.10
N THR A 49 -6.25 8.74 12.24
CA THR A 49 -6.90 8.47 13.54
C THR A 49 -6.53 7.10 14.09
N GLY A 50 -5.71 6.34 13.37
CA GLY A 50 -5.22 5.05 13.81
C GLY A 50 -4.01 5.15 14.75
N PRO A 51 -3.52 4.01 15.28
CA PRO A 51 -2.41 3.95 16.23
C PRO A 51 -1.10 4.58 15.74
N HIS A 52 -0.85 4.58 14.42
CA HIS A 52 0.34 5.17 13.79
C HIS A 52 0.03 6.48 13.05
N GLY A 53 -1.04 7.20 13.42
CA GLY A 53 -1.64 8.28 12.64
C GLY A 53 -0.68 9.34 12.10
N VAL A 54 0.24 9.85 12.93
CA VAL A 54 1.25 10.84 12.50
C VAL A 54 2.15 10.27 11.40
N LYS A 55 2.71 9.07 11.61
CA LYS A 55 3.58 8.41 10.64
C LYS A 55 2.84 8.06 9.35
N VAL A 56 1.56 7.68 9.44
CA VAL A 56 0.71 7.45 8.26
C VAL A 56 0.62 8.70 7.39
N VAL A 57 0.40 9.88 7.99
CA VAL A 57 0.33 11.14 7.24
C VAL A 57 1.67 11.47 6.60
N GLU A 58 2.78 11.32 7.32
CA GLU A 58 4.13 11.55 6.81
C GLU A 58 4.45 10.66 5.59
N VAL A 59 4.18 9.35 5.71
CA VAL A 59 4.39 8.38 4.62
C VAL A 59 3.51 8.70 3.42
N ARG A 60 2.22 9.01 3.62
CA ARG A 60 1.32 9.41 2.52
C ARG A 60 1.86 10.64 1.77
N HIS A 61 2.37 11.64 2.48
CA HIS A 61 2.98 12.81 1.85
C HIS A 61 4.28 12.47 1.11
N LYS A 62 5.14 11.61 1.69
CA LYS A 62 6.37 11.13 1.05
C LYS A 62 6.07 10.38 -0.24
N LEU A 63 5.17 9.39 -0.20
CA LEU A 63 4.76 8.60 -1.35
C LEU A 63 4.15 9.50 -2.43
N ARG A 64 3.22 10.40 -2.09
CA ARG A 64 2.63 11.33 -3.06
C ARG A 64 3.70 12.14 -3.78
N ARG A 65 4.69 12.68 -3.07
CA ARG A 65 5.81 13.42 -3.70
C ARG A 65 6.68 12.52 -4.58
N ALA A 66 6.92 11.27 -4.18
CA ALA A 66 7.68 10.31 -4.98
C ALA A 66 6.95 10.00 -6.30
N PHE A 67 5.67 9.65 -6.25
CA PHE A 67 4.85 9.40 -7.44
C PHE A 67 4.74 10.64 -8.34
N MET A 68 4.62 11.85 -7.79
CA MET A 68 4.60 13.07 -8.62
C MET A 68 5.93 13.31 -9.37
N ARG A 69 7.08 12.92 -8.80
CA ARG A 69 8.40 13.18 -9.39
C ARG A 69 8.90 12.04 -10.28
N HIS A 70 8.60 10.80 -9.93
CA HIS A 70 9.16 9.60 -10.54
C HIS A 70 8.06 8.57 -10.84
N ASN A 71 6.93 9.01 -11.41
CA ASN A 71 5.73 8.17 -11.49
C ASN A 71 5.99 6.79 -12.10
N ASN A 72 6.62 6.73 -13.27
CA ASN A 72 6.87 5.46 -13.97
C ASN A 72 7.76 4.51 -13.15
N GLU A 73 8.88 5.01 -12.61
CA GLU A 73 9.79 4.23 -11.77
C GLU A 73 9.09 3.74 -10.50
N MET A 74 8.33 4.61 -9.84
CA MET A 74 7.56 4.25 -8.66
C MET A 74 6.48 3.22 -8.96
N CYS A 75 5.83 3.31 -10.12
CA CYS A 75 4.83 2.33 -10.56
C CYS A 75 5.46 0.94 -10.79
N GLU A 76 6.58 0.88 -11.51
CA GLU A 76 7.28 -0.39 -11.74
C GLU A 76 7.82 -0.98 -10.43
N LEU A 77 8.42 -0.16 -9.56
CA LEU A 77 8.88 -0.61 -8.26
C LEU A 77 7.73 -1.14 -7.39
N SER A 78 6.62 -0.42 -7.31
CA SER A 78 5.44 -0.88 -6.56
C SER A 78 4.89 -2.17 -7.14
N PHE A 79 4.85 -2.33 -8.47
CA PHE A 79 4.43 -3.59 -9.07
C PHE A 79 5.39 -4.74 -8.78
N ALA A 80 6.70 -4.50 -8.83
CA ALA A 80 7.71 -5.51 -8.48
C ALA A 80 7.64 -5.94 -7.01
N MET A 81 7.20 -5.06 -6.10
CA MET A 81 7.09 -5.35 -4.67
C MET A 81 5.76 -6.00 -4.28
N PHE A 82 4.67 -5.65 -4.96
CA PHE A 82 3.30 -5.97 -4.53
C PHE A 82 2.45 -6.66 -5.61
N GLY A 83 3.00 -6.89 -6.80
CA GLY A 83 2.40 -7.68 -7.85
C GLY A 83 2.26 -9.17 -7.46
N PRO A 84 1.74 -10.02 -8.35
CA PRO A 84 1.54 -11.45 -8.08
C PRO A 84 2.80 -12.14 -7.54
N ASP A 85 3.96 -11.83 -8.13
CA ASP A 85 5.28 -12.38 -7.75
C ASP A 85 6.10 -11.44 -6.85
N GLY A 86 5.44 -10.47 -6.22
CA GLY A 86 6.09 -9.43 -5.44
C GLY A 86 6.77 -9.96 -4.16
N THR A 87 7.83 -9.27 -3.72
CA THR A 87 8.66 -9.74 -2.58
C THR A 87 8.22 -9.23 -1.21
N ALA A 88 7.37 -8.20 -1.13
CA ALA A 88 6.99 -7.57 0.13
C ALA A 88 5.61 -8.02 0.62
N ILE A 89 4.57 -7.78 -0.17
CA ILE A 89 3.19 -8.25 0.09
C ILE A 89 2.61 -8.71 -1.25
N PRO A 90 2.89 -9.95 -1.67
CA PRO A 90 2.54 -10.43 -2.99
C PRO A 90 1.02 -10.42 -3.25
N GLY A 91 0.65 -10.21 -4.51
CA GLY A 91 -0.73 -10.31 -5.00
C GLY A 91 -1.64 -9.13 -4.65
N MET A 92 -1.11 -8.03 -4.12
CA MET A 92 -1.92 -6.85 -3.77
C MET A 92 -2.19 -5.92 -4.96
N LEU A 93 -1.33 -5.96 -5.97
CA LEU A 93 -1.46 -5.22 -7.22
C LEU A 93 -1.59 -6.19 -8.39
N ARG A 94 -2.38 -5.81 -9.38
CA ARG A 94 -2.49 -6.54 -10.65
C ARG A 94 -2.53 -5.57 -11.82
N ARG A 95 -2.13 -6.06 -13.00
CA ARG A 95 -2.37 -5.38 -14.28
C ARG A 95 -3.71 -5.89 -14.85
N PRO A 96 -4.52 -5.02 -15.48
CA PRO A 96 -5.75 -5.42 -16.15
C PRO A 96 -5.53 -6.49 -17.22
#